data_AF-A0A378XTV5-F1
#
_entry.id   AF-A0A378XTV5-F1
#
_cell.length_a   1.000
_cell.length_b   1.000
_cell.length_c   1.000
_cell.angle_alpha   90.00
_cell.angle_beta   90.00
_cell.angle_gamma   90.00
#
_symmetry.space_group_name_H-M   'P 1'
#
loop_
_entity.id
_entity.type
_entity.pdbx_description
1 polymer ?
#
loop_
_entity_poly.entity_id
_entity_poly.type
_entity_poly.pdbx_seq_one_letter_code
_entity_poly.pdbx_strand_id
1 'polypeptide(L)'
;MNKVDPAAAMSALLDGFLLKLYTDFNVAFPCKVVKFDPVKMIASVQPLIRTGSDQPAMIQAAPGLGFRLKPKDGGSEQEYLPVYKQGDVVYVVVADREIRNGLAGAVAAPDTARQHDSNDAVIVGIFPASFS
;
A
#
# COMPACT_ATOMS: atom_id res chain seq x y z
N MET A 1 37.79 -1.25 -32.66
CA MET A 1 37.49 -2.23 -31.60
C MET A 1 37.27 -1.43 -30.33
N ASN A 2 36.02 -1.11 -29.97
CA ASN A 2 35.74 -0.38 -28.73
C ASN A 2 36.14 -1.28 -27.57
N LYS A 3 37.20 -0.90 -26.83
CA LYS A 3 37.53 -1.52 -25.56
C LYS A 3 36.32 -1.29 -24.65
N VAL A 4 35.57 -2.34 -24.37
CA VAL A 4 34.57 -2.33 -23.32
C VAL A 4 35.34 -2.04 -22.03
N ASP A 5 35.06 -0.89 -21.41
CA ASP A 5 35.61 -0.55 -20.11
C ASP A 5 34.86 -1.38 -19.06
N PRO A 6 35.50 -2.40 -18.45
CA PRO A 6 34.83 -3.29 -17.52
C PRO A 6 34.36 -2.56 -16.25
N ALA A 7 35.03 -1.47 -15.85
CA ALA A 7 34.62 -0.68 -14.69
C ALA A 7 33.32 0.10 -15.00
N ALA A 8 33.24 0.71 -16.18
CA ALA A 8 32.03 1.41 -16.63
C ALA A 8 30.83 0.45 -16.78
N ALA A 9 31.07 -0.75 -17.32
CA ALA A 9 30.03 -1.77 -17.46
C ALA A 9 29.51 -2.26 -16.09
N MET A 10 30.39 -2.46 -15.11
CA MET A 10 30.02 -2.84 -13.75
C MET A 10 29.25 -1.72 -13.03
N SER A 11 29.67 -0.46 -13.18
CA SER A 11 28.95 0.68 -12.61
C SER A 11 27.53 0.76 -13.15
N ALA A 12 27.35 0.65 -14.47
CA ALA A 12 26.02 0.69 -15.09
C ALA A 12 25.13 -0.49 -14.62
N LEU A 13 25.71 -1.67 -14.41
CA LEU A 13 24.99 -2.81 -13.85
C LEU A 13 24.56 -2.56 -12.40
N LEU A 14 25.45 -2.01 -11.57
CA LEU A 14 25.14 -1.67 -10.18
C LEU A 14 24.05 -0.59 -10.09
N ASP A 15 24.15 0.46 -10.92
CA ASP A 15 23.14 1.52 -11.00
C ASP A 15 21.78 0.96 -11.42
N GLY A 16 21.75 0.08 -12.43
CA GLY A 16 20.53 -0.61 -12.86
C GLY A 16 19.94 -1.52 -11.77
N PHE A 17 20.79 -2.21 -11.02
CA PHE A 17 20.37 -3.05 -9.89
C PHE A 17 19.77 -2.20 -8.76
N LEU A 18 20.43 -1.11 -8.37
CA LEU A 18 19.93 -0.19 -7.34
C LEU A 18 18.59 0.44 -7.78
N LEU A 19 18.49 0.90 -9.03
CA LEU A 19 17.25 1.45 -9.56
C LEU A 19 16.10 0.45 -9.50
N LYS A 20 16.38 -0.82 -9.83
CA LYS A 20 15.38 -1.90 -9.73
C LYS A 20 14.94 -2.11 -8.28
N LEU A 21 15.89 -2.20 -7.34
CA LEU A 21 15.56 -2.34 -5.91
C LEU A 21 14.66 -1.20 -5.43
N TYR A 22 14.96 0.05 -5.78
CA TYR A 22 14.13 1.19 -5.37
C TYR A 22 12.75 1.21 -6.05
N THR A 23 12.63 0.71 -7.27
CA THR A 23 11.35 0.68 -8.00
C THR A 23 10.41 -0.40 -7.46
N ASP A 24 10.96 -1.55 -7.08
CA ASP A 24 10.19 -2.69 -6.57
C ASP A 24 9.79 -2.49 -5.08
N PHE A 25 10.34 -1.47 -4.41
CA PHE A 25 10.12 -1.20 -2.99
C PHE A 25 8.90 -0.28 -2.78
N ASN A 26 7.74 -0.88 -2.50
CA ASN A 26 6.54 -0.12 -2.21
C ASN A 26 6.49 0.34 -0.75
N VAL A 27 6.21 1.63 -0.55
CA VAL A 27 6.06 2.21 0.80
C VAL A 27 4.63 2.68 1.00
N ALA A 28 4.18 3.63 0.18
CA ALA A 28 2.85 4.18 0.25
C ALA A 28 2.56 4.96 -1.03
N PHE A 29 1.28 5.03 -1.40
CA PHE A 29 0.87 5.77 -2.59
C PHE A 29 -0.65 6.04 -2.59
N PRO A 30 -1.11 7.04 -3.36
CA PRO A 30 -2.53 7.25 -3.57
C PRO A 30 -3.12 6.18 -4.50
N CYS A 31 -4.30 5.69 -4.11
CA CYS A 31 -5.11 4.77 -4.90
C CYS A 31 -6.52 5.32 -5.10
N LYS A 32 -7.20 4.84 -6.13
CA LYS A 32 -8.64 5.03 -6.32
C LYS A 32 -9.39 3.76 -5.94
N VAL A 33 -10.45 3.88 -5.15
CA VAL A 33 -11.32 2.76 -4.77
C VAL A 33 -12.12 2.30 -5.98
N VAL A 34 -12.02 1.01 -6.29
CA VAL A 34 -12.76 0.35 -7.37
C VAL A 34 -14.00 -0.34 -6.81
N LYS A 35 -13.86 -1.01 -5.67
CA LYS A 35 -14.95 -1.72 -4.99
C LYS A 35 -14.65 -1.79 -3.49
N PHE A 36 -15.69 -1.70 -2.66
CA PHE A 36 -15.58 -1.84 -1.20
C PHE A 36 -16.57 -2.90 -0.68
N ASP A 37 -16.10 -3.75 0.23
CA ASP A 37 -16.91 -4.70 1.00
C ASP A 37 -17.05 -4.17 2.44
N PRO A 38 -18.22 -3.62 2.82
CA PRO A 38 -18.43 -3.04 4.15
C PRO A 38 -18.62 -4.08 5.26
N VAL A 39 -18.74 -5.37 4.93
CA VAL A 39 -18.83 -6.45 5.94
C VAL A 39 -17.43 -6.92 6.32
N LYS A 40 -16.55 -7.08 5.32
CA LYS A 40 -15.17 -7.51 5.52
C LYS A 40 -14.19 -6.36 5.77
N MET A 41 -14.63 -5.12 5.56
CA MET A 41 -13.82 -3.91 5.69
C MET A 41 -12.59 -3.93 4.77
N ILE A 42 -12.76 -4.43 3.55
CA ILE A 42 -11.70 -4.52 2.53
C ILE A 42 -12.14 -3.85 1.22
N ALA A 43 -11.18 -3.28 0.49
CA ALA A 43 -11.43 -2.68 -0.81
C ALA A 43 -10.48 -3.21 -1.89
N SER A 44 -10.97 -3.23 -3.13
CA SER A 44 -10.11 -3.30 -4.32
C SER A 44 -9.75 -1.88 -4.71
N VAL A 45 -8.45 -1.60 -4.84
CA VAL A 45 -7.94 -0.24 -5.09
C VAL A 45 -6.94 -0.23 -6.24
N GLN A 46 -7.01 0.81 -7.05
CA GLN A 46 -6.14 1.01 -8.21
C GLN A 46 -5.09 2.07 -7.87
N PRO A 47 -3.79 1.75 -7.84
CA PRO A 47 -2.74 2.77 -7.70
C PRO A 47 -2.82 3.81 -8.81
N LEU A 48 -2.61 5.08 -8.44
CA LEU A 48 -2.73 6.22 -9.34
C LEU A 48 -1.39 6.75 -9.86
N ILE A 49 -0.28 6.37 -9.21
CA ILE A 49 1.05 6.75 -9.63
C ILE A 49 1.64 5.63 -10.48
N ARG A 50 2.02 5.97 -11.71
CA ARG A 50 2.74 5.07 -12.60
C ARG A 50 4.24 5.29 -12.42
N THR A 51 4.94 4.28 -11.90
CA THR A 51 6.40 4.29 -11.71
C THR A 51 7.16 3.60 -12.85
N GLY A 52 6.48 2.77 -13.66
CA GLY A 52 7.04 2.09 -14.83
C GLY A 52 6.36 2.45 -16.16
N SER A 53 6.58 1.63 -17.19
CA SER A 53 5.90 1.78 -18.49
C SER A 53 4.44 1.33 -18.45
N ASP A 54 4.14 0.33 -17.62
CA ASP A 54 2.83 -0.31 -17.54
C ASP A 54 1.90 0.35 -16.52
N GLN A 55 0.60 0.11 -16.67
CA GLN A 55 -0.35 0.50 -15.64
C GLN A 55 -0.14 -0.34 -14.37
N PRO A 56 -0.11 0.28 -13.18
CA PRO A 56 0.04 -0.46 -11.94
C PRO A 56 -1.06 -1.51 -11.78
N ALA A 57 -0.69 -2.69 -11.29
CA ALA A 57 -1.66 -3.74 -10.98
C ALA A 57 -2.64 -3.26 -9.89
N MET A 58 -3.90 -3.69 -10.02
CA MET A 58 -4.90 -3.42 -9.00
C MET A 58 -4.62 -4.26 -7.75
N ILE A 59 -4.67 -3.61 -6.58
CA ILE A 59 -4.55 -4.27 -5.29
C ILE A 59 -5.92 -4.79 -4.89
N GLN A 60 -5.98 -6.07 -4.53
CA GLN A 60 -7.21 -6.71 -4.07
C GLN A 60 -7.21 -6.81 -2.55
N ALA A 61 -8.40 -6.70 -1.96
CA ALA A 61 -8.63 -6.96 -0.54
C ALA A 61 -7.78 -6.12 0.44
N ALA A 62 -7.45 -4.87 0.09
CA ALA A 62 -6.75 -3.95 0.99
C ALA A 62 -7.66 -3.60 2.19
N PRO A 63 -7.27 -3.91 3.44
CA PRO A 63 -8.08 -3.60 4.61
C PRO A 63 -8.16 -2.09 4.87
N GLY A 64 -9.34 -1.63 5.27
CA GLY A 64 -9.55 -0.30 5.83
C GLY A 64 -9.39 -0.31 7.35
N LEU A 65 -8.81 0.76 7.89
CA LEU A 65 -8.69 0.94 9.33
C LEU A 65 -9.96 1.55 9.94
N GLY A 66 -10.46 0.92 11.00
CA GLY A 66 -11.45 1.52 11.91
C GLY A 66 -10.77 2.40 12.96
N PHE A 67 -11.52 3.38 13.48
CA PHE A 67 -11.04 4.30 14.51
C PHE A 67 -11.93 4.24 15.73
N ARG A 68 -11.31 4.28 16.90
CA ARG A 68 -11.98 4.40 18.18
C ARG A 68 -11.58 5.72 18.80
N LEU A 69 -12.50 6.67 18.80
CA LEU A 69 -12.23 8.06 19.15
C LEU A 69 -13.12 8.49 20.31
N LYS A 70 -12.59 9.37 21.15
CA LYS A 70 -13.32 10.00 22.25
C LYS A 70 -13.20 11.52 22.11
N PRO A 71 -14.30 12.28 22.21
CA PRO A 71 -14.25 13.73 22.24
C PRO A 71 -13.40 14.24 23.41
N LYS A 72 -12.57 15.26 23.16
CA LYS A 72 -11.68 15.83 24.17
C LYS A 72 -12.44 16.53 25.30
N ASP A 73 -13.55 17.19 24.96
CA ASP A 73 -14.31 18.06 25.87
C ASP A 73 -15.42 17.32 26.64
N GLY A 74 -15.30 16.00 26.77
CA GLY A 74 -16.29 15.14 27.43
C GLY A 74 -17.20 14.42 26.43
N GLY A 75 -17.41 13.13 26.65
CA GLY A 75 -18.15 12.24 25.77
C GLY A 75 -17.79 10.79 25.99
N SER A 76 -18.56 9.87 25.43
CA SER A 76 -18.22 8.44 25.39
C SER A 76 -17.29 8.13 24.22
N GLU A 77 -16.53 7.06 24.36
CA GLU A 77 -15.81 6.44 23.25
C GLU A 77 -16.79 5.98 22.17
N GLN A 78 -16.44 6.21 20.90
CA GLN A 78 -17.22 5.80 19.75
C GLN A 78 -16.32 5.10 18.73
N GLU A 79 -16.87 4.08 18.07
CA GLU A 79 -16.22 3.36 16.98
C GLU A 79 -16.71 3.90 15.64
N TYR A 80 -15.75 4.15 14.74
CA TYR A 80 -15.95 4.67 13.40
C TYR A 80 -15.36 3.68 12.41
N LEU A 81 -16.23 3.11 11.57
CA LEU A 81 -15.82 2.28 10.46
C LEU A 81 -15.59 3.16 9.22
N PRO A 82 -14.55 2.90 8.42
CA PRO A 82 -14.37 3.60 7.17
C PRO A 82 -15.51 3.27 6.20
N VAL A 83 -15.97 4.30 5.50
CA VAL A 83 -16.93 4.17 4.41
C VAL A 83 -16.23 4.63 3.14
N TYR A 84 -15.99 3.70 2.22
CA TYR A 84 -15.40 3.99 0.92
C TYR A 84 -16.45 3.85 -0.18
N LYS A 85 -16.51 4.83 -1.07
CA LYS A 85 -17.30 4.84 -2.29
C LYS A 85 -16.41 4.55 -3.48
N GLN A 86 -16.99 3.99 -4.54
CA GLN A 86 -16.28 3.86 -5.81
C GLN A 86 -15.84 5.24 -6.31
N GLY A 87 -14.57 5.36 -6.67
CA GLY A 87 -13.99 6.63 -7.11
C GLY A 87 -13.26 7.42 -6.04
N ASP A 88 -13.46 7.10 -4.76
CA ASP A 88 -12.73 7.76 -3.66
C ASP A 88 -11.23 7.60 -3.84
N VAL A 89 -10.50 8.69 -3.63
CA VAL A 89 -9.04 8.67 -3.58
C VAL A 89 -8.62 8.43 -2.15
N VAL A 90 -7.88 7.35 -1.93
CA VAL A 90 -7.39 6.90 -0.63
C VAL A 90 -5.87 6.86 -0.61
N TYR A 91 -5.30 6.88 0.59
CA TYR A 91 -3.88 6.66 0.80
C TYR A 91 -3.66 5.26 1.36
N VAL A 92 -2.77 4.50 0.73
CA VAL A 92 -2.38 3.17 1.20
C VAL A 92 -0.95 3.16 1.70
N VAL A 93 -0.69 2.39 2.74
CA VAL A 93 0.65 2.10 3.26
C VAL A 93 0.90 0.61 3.10
N VAL A 94 2.07 0.26 2.59
CA VAL A 94 2.51 -1.12 2.36
C VAL A 94 3.37 -1.56 3.52
N ALA A 95 3.06 -2.72 4.09
CA ALA A 95 3.81 -3.27 5.20
C ALA A 95 5.18 -3.81 4.78
N ASP A 96 6.13 -3.79 5.72
CA ASP A 96 7.49 -4.32 5.52
C ASP A 96 7.49 -5.83 5.22
N ARG A 97 6.48 -6.56 5.73
CA ARG A 97 6.32 -8.01 5.60
C ARG A 97 4.85 -8.35 5.43
N GLU A 98 4.57 -9.57 4.98
CA GLU A 98 3.22 -10.12 4.99
C GLU A 98 2.57 -9.99 6.38
N ILE A 99 1.39 -9.35 6.40
CA ILE A 99 0.70 -8.99 7.65
C ILE A 99 -0.37 -9.98 8.08
N ARG A 100 -0.76 -10.91 7.20
CA ARG A 100 -1.93 -11.79 7.37
C ARG A 100 -2.00 -12.44 8.75
N ASN A 101 -0.91 -13.05 9.20
CA ASN A 101 -0.87 -13.76 10.47
C ASN A 101 -0.89 -12.81 11.68
N GLY A 102 -0.32 -11.60 11.54
CA GLY A 102 -0.35 -10.57 12.57
C GLY A 102 -1.74 -10.00 12.84
N LEU A 103 -2.65 -10.07 11.86
CA LEU A 103 -4.04 -9.62 12.02
C LEU A 103 -4.82 -10.42 13.07
N ALA A 104 -4.33 -11.59 13.48
CA ALA A 104 -4.90 -12.35 14.60
C ALA A 104 -4.62 -11.72 15.98
N GLY A 105 -3.81 -10.65 16.05
CA GLY A 105 -3.49 -9.96 17.30
C GLY A 105 -2.44 -10.68 18.16
N ALA A 106 -1.70 -11.63 17.57
CA ALA A 106 -0.62 -12.37 18.24
C ALA A 106 0.69 -12.24 17.44
N VAL A 107 1.81 -12.43 18.13
CA VAL A 107 3.13 -12.50 17.47
C VAL A 107 3.13 -13.71 16.53
N ALA A 108 3.38 -13.46 15.25
CA ALA A 108 3.40 -14.49 14.23
C ALA A 108 4.51 -14.24 13.21
N ALA A 109 5.06 -15.32 12.66
CA ALA A 109 5.96 -15.26 11.52
C ALA A 109 5.13 -15.06 10.23
N PRO A 110 5.69 -14.37 9.21
CA PRO A 110 5.07 -14.33 7.89
C PRO A 110 5.15 -15.71 7.23
N ASP A 111 4.12 -16.06 6.44
CA ASP A 111 4.10 -17.32 5.69
C ASP A 111 4.95 -17.25 4.41
N THR A 112 5.18 -16.03 3.91
CA THR A 112 5.94 -15.77 2.69
C THR A 112 7.13 -14.84 2.95
N ALA A 113 8.08 -14.82 2.01
CA ALA A 113 9.23 -13.92 2.04
C ALA A 113 8.92 -12.50 1.50
N ARG A 114 7.64 -12.21 1.19
CA ARG A 114 7.20 -10.94 0.62
C ARG A 114 7.60 -9.78 1.54
N GLN A 115 8.10 -8.72 0.93
CA GLN A 115 8.56 -7.51 1.57
C GLN A 115 8.15 -6.33 0.70
N HIS A 116 7.54 -5.30 1.30
CA HIS A 116 7.11 -4.12 0.56
C HIS A 116 6.26 -4.47 -0.67
N ASP A 117 5.43 -5.51 -0.53
CA ASP A 117 4.57 -6.02 -1.59
C ASP A 117 3.20 -5.36 -1.48
N SER A 118 2.71 -4.79 -2.58
CA SER A 118 1.43 -4.09 -2.64
C SER A 118 0.22 -4.91 -2.15
N ASN A 119 0.30 -6.25 -2.12
CA ASN A 119 -0.75 -7.10 -1.56
C ASN A 119 -0.89 -6.98 -0.04
N ASP A 120 0.14 -6.48 0.64
CA ASP A 120 0.13 -6.22 2.09
C ASP A 120 -0.13 -4.73 2.39
N ALA A 121 -0.82 -4.05 1.46
CA ALA A 121 -1.22 -2.65 1.60
C ALA A 121 -2.47 -2.48 2.48
N VAL A 122 -2.45 -1.47 3.35
CA VAL A 122 -3.53 -1.07 4.24
C VAL A 122 -3.97 0.34 3.90
N ILE A 123 -5.29 0.57 3.83
CA ILE A 123 -5.85 1.90 3.62
C ILE A 123 -5.84 2.66 4.95
N VAL A 124 -5.08 3.75 5.02
CA VAL A 124 -4.91 4.55 6.25
C VAL A 124 -5.77 5.81 6.25
N GLY A 125 -6.36 6.17 5.11
CA GLY A 125 -7.24 7.33 5.04
C GLY A 125 -7.78 7.60 3.64
N ILE A 126 -8.76 8.48 3.60
CA ILE A 126 -9.39 9.01 2.40
C ILE A 126 -8.98 10.48 2.26
N PHE A 127 -8.64 10.90 1.04
CA PHE A 127 -8.34 12.30 0.76
C PHE A 127 -9.63 13.13 0.83
N PRO A 128 -9.67 14.24 1.59
CA PRO A 128 -10.87 15.04 1.78
C PRO A 128 -11.51 15.57 0.49
N ALA A 129 -10.73 15.71 -0.59
CA ALA A 129 -11.23 16.08 -1.91
C ALA A 129 -12.22 15.05 -2.50
N SER A 130 -12.26 13.83 -1.95
CA SER A 130 -13.21 12.77 -2.32
C SER A 130 -14.53 12.85 -1.55
N PHE A 131 -14.64 13.75 -0.55
CA PHE A 131 -15.89 13.96 0.16
C PHE A 131 -16.87 14.73 -0.73
N SER A 132 -17.68 13.97 -1.47
CA SER A 132 -18.88 14.44 -2.16
C SER A 132 -20.13 14.10 -1.38
#